data_AF-A0A943PTD9-F1
#
_entry.id   AF-A0A943PTD9-F1
#
_cell.length_a   1.000
_cell.length_b   1.000
_cell.length_c   1.000
_cell.angle_alpha   90.00
_cell.angle_beta   90.00
_cell.angle_gamma   90.00
#
_symmetry.space_group_name_H-M   'P 1'
#
loop_
_entity.id
_entity.type
_entity.pdbx_description
1 polymer ?
#
loop_
_entity_poly.entity_id
_entity_poly.type
_entity_poly.pdbx_seq_one_letter_code
_entity_poly.pdbx_strand_id
1 'polypeptide(L)'
;MKKRGFTLVEIMAAIVILGLIVLVTYPLISKIMVTNKRNLYNEQIHSLEDLARRWAVNNDLLLPNEKDDVYKLYLTQLYDEDYVEKEDMINPLTNEQLKGCIVIKLNDSLNKYTYTYKEDCN
;
A
#
# COMPACT_ATOMS: atom_id res chain seq x y z
N MET A 1 58.69 -15.26 0.78
CA MET A 1 57.30 -15.52 1.24
C MET A 1 56.55 -16.25 0.12
N LYS A 2 55.98 -17.44 0.37
CA LYS A 2 55.25 -18.22 -0.65
C LYS A 2 53.80 -17.71 -0.72
N LYS A 3 53.43 -17.01 -1.79
CA LYS A 3 52.02 -16.65 -2.04
C LYS A 3 51.26 -17.91 -2.46
N ARG A 4 50.32 -18.36 -1.65
CA ARG A 4 49.38 -19.45 -2.00
C ARG A 4 48.12 -18.79 -2.55
N GLY A 5 47.95 -18.83 -3.87
CA GLY A 5 46.71 -18.42 -4.53
C GLY A 5 45.73 -19.60 -4.57
N PHE A 6 44.43 -19.29 -4.68
CA PHE A 6 43.39 -20.30 -4.91
C PHE A 6 43.61 -20.98 -6.26
N THR A 7 43.34 -22.28 -6.29
CA THR A 7 43.36 -23.08 -7.51
C THR A 7 42.06 -22.90 -8.30
N LEU A 8 42.12 -23.14 -9.62
CA LEU A 8 40.95 -23.02 -10.50
C LEU A 8 39.78 -23.90 -10.02
N VAL A 9 40.09 -25.11 -9.55
CA VAL A 9 39.11 -26.08 -9.07
C VAL A 9 38.37 -25.58 -7.83
N GLU A 10 39.07 -24.91 -6.90
CA GLU A 10 38.45 -24.33 -5.71
C GLU A 10 37.48 -23.19 -6.06
N ILE A 11 37.82 -22.37 -7.07
CA ILE A 11 36.93 -21.31 -7.55
C ILE A 11 35.69 -21.90 -8.24
N MET A 12 35.84 -22.97 -9.02
CA MET A 12 34.70 -23.66 -9.64
C MET A 12 33.77 -24.27 -8.59
N ALA A 13 34.32 -24.94 -7.58
CA ALA A 13 33.54 -25.50 -6.49
C ALA A 13 32.76 -24.41 -5.74
N ALA A 14 33.39 -23.27 -5.46
CA ALA A 14 32.73 -22.14 -4.81
C ALA A 14 31.58 -21.56 -5.65
N ILE A 15 31.76 -21.39 -6.97
CA ILE A 15 30.71 -20.88 -7.87
C ILE A 15 29.51 -21.82 -7.93
N VAL A 16 29.75 -23.13 -7.98
CA VAL A 16 28.67 -24.14 -7.97
C VAL A 16 27.85 -24.04 -6.69
N ILE A 17 28.51 -23.94 -5.52
CA ILE A 17 27.83 -23.80 -4.23
C ILE A 17 27.02 -22.49 -4.19
N LEU A 18 27.59 -21.37 -4.63
CA LEU A 18 26.88 -20.09 -4.69
C LEU A 18 25.67 -20.15 -5.63
N GLY A 19 25.80 -20.80 -6.79
CA GLY A 19 24.69 -20.99 -7.73
C GLY A 19 23.52 -21.75 -7.12
N LEU A 20 23.80 -22.83 -6.38
CA LEU A 20 22.76 -23.60 -5.68
C LEU A 20 22.05 -22.77 -4.60
N ILE A 21 22.79 -21.95 -3.86
CA ILE A 21 22.21 -21.05 -2.85
C ILE A 21 21.26 -20.04 -3.52
N VAL A 22 21.67 -19.43 -4.65
CA VAL A 22 20.83 -18.48 -5.39
C VAL A 22 19.54 -19.12 -5.89
N LEU A 23 19.60 -20.36 -6.41
CA LEU A 23 18.42 -21.08 -6.90
C LEU A 23 17.35 -21.29 -5.81
N VAL A 24 17.77 -21.61 -4.58
CA VAL A 24 16.85 -21.81 -3.46
C VAL A 24 16.34 -20.48 -2.89
N THR A 25 17.21 -19.47 -2.81
CA THR A 25 16.89 -18.19 -2.17
C THR A 25 16.04 -17.25 -3.03
N TYR A 26 16.17 -17.30 -4.35
CA TYR A 26 15.41 -16.45 -5.27
C TYR A 26 13.87 -16.49 -5.08
N PRO A 27 13.21 -17.67 -5.08
CA PRO A 27 11.76 -17.73 -4.90
C PRO A 27 11.32 -17.25 -3.50
N LEU A 28 12.15 -17.42 -2.47
CA LEU A 28 11.87 -16.96 -1.11
C LEU A 28 11.83 -15.42 -1.05
N ILE A 29 12.87 -14.77 -1.59
CA ILE A 29 12.97 -13.31 -1.65
C ILE A 29 11.81 -12.73 -2.46
N SER A 30 11.46 -13.34 -3.59
CA SER A 30 10.34 -12.89 -4.42
C SER A 30 9.01 -12.90 -3.65
N LYS A 31 8.73 -13.96 -2.89
CA LYS A 31 7.50 -14.05 -2.06
C LYS A 31 7.46 -12.98 -0.98
N ILE A 32 8.59 -12.73 -0.33
CA ILE A 32 8.72 -11.68 0.70
C ILE A 32 8.45 -10.31 0.08
N MET A 33 9.05 -10.02 -1.07
CA MET A 33 8.88 -8.73 -1.76
C MET A 33 7.41 -8.47 -2.14
N VAL A 34 6.71 -9.46 -2.69
CA VAL A 34 5.29 -9.34 -3.04
C VAL A 34 4.43 -9.13 -1.79
N THR A 35 4.72 -9.84 -0.71
CA THR A 35 4.01 -9.68 0.57
C THR A 35 4.22 -8.29 1.15
N ASN A 36 5.45 -7.78 1.14
CA ASN A 36 5.77 -6.45 1.65
C ASN A 36 5.05 -5.37 0.85
N LYS A 37 5.04 -5.45 -0.49
CA LYS A 37 4.28 -4.50 -1.33
C LYS A 37 2.79 -4.51 -1.01
N ARG A 38 2.20 -5.69 -0.77
CA ARG A 38 0.78 -5.81 -0.37
C ARG A 38 0.52 -5.22 1.01
N ASN A 39 1.42 -5.42 1.97
CA ASN A 39 1.30 -4.84 3.31
C ASN A 39 1.36 -3.30 3.24
N LEU A 40 2.32 -2.76 2.49
CA LEU A 40 2.42 -1.31 2.27
C LEU A 40 1.16 -0.75 1.60
N TYR A 41 0.61 -1.46 0.61
CA TYR A 41 -0.65 -1.07 0.00
C TYR A 41 -1.79 -0.99 1.02
N ASN A 42 -1.95 -2.03 1.86
CA ASN A 42 -2.99 -2.05 2.89
C ASN A 42 -2.80 -0.95 3.94
N GLU A 43 -1.58 -0.68 4.38
CA GLU A 43 -1.25 0.42 5.30
C GLU A 43 -1.60 1.78 4.69
N GLN A 44 -1.32 1.96 3.39
CA GLN A 44 -1.68 3.18 2.68
C GLN A 44 -3.21 3.35 2.59
N ILE A 45 -3.96 2.28 2.31
CA ILE A 45 -5.44 2.32 2.34
C ILE A 45 -5.96 2.71 3.73
N HIS A 46 -5.42 2.12 4.80
CA HIS A 46 -5.81 2.49 6.16
C HIS A 46 -5.48 3.94 6.49
N SER A 47 -4.33 4.44 6.04
CA SER A 47 -3.95 5.85 6.18
C SER A 47 -4.96 6.76 5.47
N LEU A 48 -5.40 6.40 4.26
CA LEU A 48 -6.43 7.15 3.52
C LEU A 48 -7.78 7.16 4.24
N GLU A 49 -8.19 6.04 4.83
CA GLU A 49 -9.41 5.94 5.63
C GLU A 49 -9.32 6.82 6.90
N ASP A 50 -8.15 6.89 7.53
CA ASP A 50 -7.89 7.77 8.68
C ASP A 50 -7.87 9.25 8.29
N LEU A 51 -7.30 9.60 7.13
CA LEU A 51 -7.37 10.95 6.57
C LEU A 51 -8.81 11.35 6.28
N ALA A 52 -9.60 10.47 5.66
CA ALA A 52 -11.02 10.70 5.41
C ALA A 52 -11.80 10.89 6.72
N ARG A 53 -11.45 10.16 7.78
CA ARG A 53 -12.03 10.36 9.11
C ARG A 53 -11.71 11.72 9.69
N ARG A 54 -10.48 12.21 9.54
CA ARG A 54 -10.09 13.56 9.98
C ARG A 54 -10.83 14.62 9.19
N TRP A 55 -10.91 14.45 7.87
CA TRP A 55 -11.67 15.33 6.99
C TRP A 55 -13.14 15.40 7.39
N ALA A 56 -13.76 14.26 7.69
CA ALA A 56 -15.15 14.16 8.09
C ALA A 56 -15.47 14.86 9.42
N VAL A 57 -14.50 14.97 10.35
CA VAL A 57 -14.70 15.74 11.60
C VAL A 57 -14.88 17.23 11.33
N ASN A 58 -14.20 17.78 10.32
CA ASN A 58 -14.31 19.18 9.94
C ASN A 58 -15.47 19.46 8.96
N ASN A 59 -16.06 18.40 8.41
CA ASN A 59 -17.06 18.45 7.34
C ASN A 59 -18.32 17.64 7.70
N ASP A 60 -18.66 17.57 8.98
CA ASP A 60 -19.75 16.75 9.51
C ASP A 60 -21.11 17.05 8.84
N LEU A 61 -21.34 18.32 8.52
CA LEU A 61 -22.55 18.79 7.82
C LEU A 61 -22.72 18.21 6.41
N LEU A 62 -21.64 17.73 5.78
CA LEU A 62 -21.67 17.11 4.44
C LEU A 62 -21.91 15.60 4.49
N LEU A 63 -21.84 15.00 5.68
CA LEU A 63 -21.94 13.56 5.84
C LEU A 63 -23.40 13.10 5.69
N PRO A 64 -23.62 11.88 5.15
CA PRO A 64 -24.96 11.36 4.96
C PRO A 64 -25.62 11.13 6.32
N ASN A 65 -26.86 11.58 6.44
CA ASN A 65 -27.70 11.37 7.63
C ASN A 65 -28.77 10.29 7.41
N GLU A 66 -28.90 9.78 6.19
CA GLU A 66 -29.85 8.74 5.81
C GLU A 66 -29.13 7.40 5.55
N LYS A 67 -29.85 6.29 5.78
CA LYS A 67 -29.31 4.92 5.76
C LYS A 67 -28.74 4.48 4.42
N ASP A 68 -29.32 4.97 3.34
CA ASP A 68 -28.95 4.59 1.97
C ASP A 68 -28.09 5.64 1.27
N ASP A 69 -27.85 6.77 1.94
CA ASP A 69 -27.02 7.83 1.39
C ASP A 69 -25.54 7.56 1.66
N VAL A 70 -24.71 7.96 0.71
CA VAL A 70 -23.26 7.78 0.74
C VAL A 70 -22.57 9.05 0.29
N TYR A 71 -21.60 9.50 1.06
CA TYR A 71 -20.69 10.55 0.61
C TYR A 71 -19.46 9.91 -0.02
N LYS A 72 -19.16 10.31 -1.26
CA LYS A 72 -17.96 9.87 -1.98
C LYS A 72 -16.90 10.97 -1.86
N LEU A 73 -15.93 10.77 -0.98
CA LEU A 73 -14.79 11.67 -0.82
C LEU A 73 -13.69 11.26 -1.81
N TYR A 74 -13.53 12.01 -2.89
CA TYR A 74 -12.49 11.74 -3.87
C TYR A 74 -11.11 12.01 -3.30
N LEU A 75 -10.12 11.19 -3.69
CA LEU A 75 -8.72 11.45 -3.32
C LEU A 75 -8.24 12.83 -3.79
N THR A 76 -8.86 13.35 -4.85
CA THR A 76 -8.57 14.69 -5.36
C THR A 76 -8.90 15.80 -4.36
N GLN A 77 -10.01 15.65 -3.65
CA GLN A 77 -10.42 16.61 -2.63
C GLN A 77 -9.43 16.62 -1.46
N LEU A 78 -8.90 15.44 -1.08
CA LEU A 78 -7.96 15.34 0.03
C LEU A 78 -6.64 16.09 -0.23
N TYR A 79 -6.09 16.02 -1.44
CA TYR A 79 -4.87 16.80 -1.74
C TYR A 79 -5.18 18.27 -2.07
N ASP A 80 -6.35 18.58 -2.66
CA ASP A 80 -6.75 19.97 -2.92
C ASP A 80 -7.01 20.74 -1.61
N GLU A 81 -7.44 20.04 -0.56
CA GLU A 81 -7.65 20.56 0.79
C GLU A 81 -6.44 20.36 1.73
N ASP A 82 -5.26 20.00 1.19
CA ASP A 82 -3.99 19.90 1.93
C ASP A 82 -3.97 18.87 3.07
N TYR A 83 -4.81 17.83 3.01
CA TYR A 83 -4.76 16.70 3.96
C TYR A 83 -3.60 15.74 3.65
N VAL A 84 -3.06 15.77 2.44
CA VAL A 84 -2.08 14.82 1.92
C VAL A 84 -1.42 15.34 0.65
N GLU A 85 -0.12 15.11 0.49
CA GLU A 85 0.61 15.47 -0.72
C GLU A 85 0.30 14.49 -1.85
N LYS A 86 0.24 14.99 -3.09
CA LYS A 86 -0.09 14.17 -4.27
C LYS A 86 0.98 13.11 -4.55
N GLU A 87 2.22 13.43 -4.20
CA GLU A 87 3.40 12.59 -4.35
C GLU A 87 3.35 11.35 -3.44
N ASP A 88 2.62 11.42 -2.33
CA ASP A 88 2.47 10.32 -1.36
C ASP A 88 1.39 9.29 -1.76
N MET A 89 0.65 9.56 -2.85
CA MET A 89 -0.43 8.70 -3.35
C MET A 89 0.02 7.79 -4.50
N ILE A 90 1.08 7.02 -4.29
CA ILE A 90 1.57 6.04 -5.27
C ILE A 90 1.22 4.63 -4.79
N ASN A 91 0.62 3.82 -5.66
CA ASN A 91 0.31 2.43 -5.39
C ASN A 91 1.61 1.59 -5.43
N PRO A 92 2.05 0.96 -4.32
CA PRO A 92 3.30 0.17 -4.28
C PRO A 92 3.26 -1.14 -5.09
N LEU A 93 2.08 -1.59 -5.52
CA LEU A 93 1.90 -2.78 -6.36
C LEU A 93 2.14 -2.46 -7.83
N THR A 94 1.56 -1.37 -8.34
CA THR A 94 1.60 -0.98 -9.76
C THR A 94 2.61 0.13 -10.06
N ASN A 95 3.05 0.86 -9.03
CA ASN A 95 3.87 2.07 -9.12
C ASN A 95 3.18 3.23 -9.88
N GLU A 96 1.84 3.23 -9.90
CA GLU A 96 1.01 4.27 -10.51
C GLU A 96 0.34 5.14 -9.43
N GLN A 97 -0.16 6.31 -9.81
CA GLN A 97 -0.96 7.14 -8.91
C GLN A 97 -2.24 6.40 -8.46
N LEU A 98 -2.50 6.44 -7.16
CA LEU A 98 -3.77 5.99 -6.60
C LEU A 98 -4.90 6.88 -7.13
N LYS A 99 -6.01 6.24 -7.48
CA LYS A 99 -7.22 6.87 -7.98
C LYS A 99 -8.40 6.31 -7.21
N GLY A 100 -9.47 7.08 -7.14
CA GLY A 100 -10.71 6.64 -6.52
C GLY A 100 -11.14 7.56 -5.39
N CYS A 101 -11.83 6.98 -4.42
CA CYS A 101 -12.52 7.71 -3.37
C CYS A 101 -12.69 6.84 -2.14
N ILE A 102 -12.91 7.51 -1.01
CA ILE A 102 -13.39 6.90 0.22
C ILE A 102 -14.91 7.05 0.24
N VAL A 103 -15.62 5.94 0.32
CA VAL A 103 -17.05 5.91 0.53
C VAL A 103 -17.32 6.02 2.02
N ILE A 104 -18.02 7.07 2.42
CA ILE A 104 -18.44 7.32 3.80
C ILE A 104 -19.92 7.00 3.92
N LYS A 105 -20.25 6.07 4.83
CA LYS A 105 -21.62 5.61 5.06
C LYS A 105 -21.92 5.55 6.56
N LEU A 106 -23.14 5.90 6.96
CA LEU A 106 -23.61 5.73 8.33
C LEU A 106 -23.93 4.25 8.60
N ASN A 107 -23.32 3.67 9.63
CA ASN A 107 -23.65 2.33 10.12
C ASN A 107 -24.67 2.42 11.27
N ASP A 108 -25.90 2.04 10.99
CA ASP A 108 -27.03 2.10 11.93
C ASP A 108 -26.82 1.30 13.21
N SER A 109 -26.20 0.12 13.11
CA SER A 109 -26.07 -0.79 14.24
C SER A 109 -25.12 -0.23 15.31
N LEU A 110 -24.21 0.66 14.91
CA LEU A 110 -23.18 1.23 15.77
C LEU A 110 -23.27 2.75 15.93
N ASN A 111 -24.19 3.40 15.20
CA ASN A 111 -24.30 4.86 15.07
C ASN A 111 -22.93 5.52 14.78
N LYS A 112 -22.17 4.95 13.84
CA LYS A 112 -20.81 5.37 13.47
C LYS A 112 -20.65 5.39 11.96
N TYR A 113 -19.84 6.30 11.45
CA TYR A 113 -19.44 6.30 10.04
C TYR A 113 -18.42 5.20 9.75
N THR A 114 -18.63 4.50 8.63
CA THR A 114 -17.66 3.60 8.02
C THR A 114 -17.01 4.30 6.84
N TYR A 115 -15.69 4.12 6.73
CA TYR A 115 -14.85 4.67 5.68
C TYR A 115 -14.32 3.48 4.88
N THR A 116 -14.47 3.49 3.57
CA THR A 116 -14.03 2.38 2.73
C THR A 116 -13.49 2.90 1.42
N TYR A 117 -12.21 2.65 1.19
CA TYR A 117 -11.57 3.00 -0.08
C TYR A 117 -12.12 2.15 -1.24
N LYS A 118 -12.33 2.80 -2.38
CA LYS A 118 -12.63 2.16 -3.67
C LYS A 118 -11.79 2.80 -4.78
N GLU A 119 -11.20 1.96 -5.62
CA GLU A 119 -10.45 2.40 -6.80
C GLU A 119 -11.36 3.02 -7.88
N ASP A 120 -12.59 2.51 -8.02
CA ASP A 120 -13.64 3.07 -8.88
C ASP A 120 -14.81 3.59 -8.04
N CYS A 121 -15.24 4.80 -8.36
CA CYS A 121 -16.22 5.59 -7.62
C CYS A 121 -17.53 5.76 -8.35
N ASN A 122 -17.73 5.09 -9.50
CA ASN A 122 -19.02 5.02 -10.15
C ASN A 122 -20.04 4.24 -9.29
#